data_AF-A0A950KM89-F1
#
_entry.id   AF-A0A950KM89-F1
#
_cell.length_a   1.000
_cell.length_b   1.000
_cell.length_c   1.000
_cell.angle_alpha   90.00
_cell.angle_beta   90.00
_cell.angle_gamma   90.00
#
_symmetry.space_group_name_H-M   'P 1'
#
loop_
_entity.id
_entity.type
_entity.pdbx_description
1 polymer ?
#
loop_
_entity_poly.entity_id
_entity_poly.type
_entity_poly.pdbx_seq_one_letter_code
_entity_poly.pdbx_strand_id
1 'polypeptide(L)'
;MTVPEWRVKLPPGVREPFEVYINGVRQELGSDFRVSRGELVFRHELVQQKLSPWAWFVGFWGIGTYKRNDVIDVRYEVRGQPMLAHALPVQPPSERPG
;
A
#
# COMPACT_ATOMS: atom_id res chain seq x y z
N MET A 1 10.19 18.97 11.97
CA MET A 1 10.57 17.61 11.53
C MET A 1 9.50 17.14 10.55
N THR A 2 9.84 16.77 9.32
CA THR A 2 8.86 16.21 8.37
C THR A 2 8.62 14.76 8.76
N VAL A 3 7.38 14.38 9.05
CA VAL A 3 7.03 12.97 9.31
C VAL A 3 7.22 12.18 8.00
N PRO A 4 7.86 11.00 8.01
CA PRO A 4 7.97 10.18 6.82
C PRO A 4 6.57 9.83 6.28
N GLU A 5 6.42 9.88 4.96
CA GLU A 5 5.15 9.61 4.28
C GLU A 5 5.33 8.50 3.25
N TRP A 6 4.51 7.46 3.37
CA TRP A 6 4.41 6.39 2.38
C TRP A 6 3.26 6.71 1.43
N ARG A 7 3.49 6.49 0.14
CA ARG A 7 2.57 6.93 -0.91
C ARG A 7 2.13 5.77 -1.77
N VAL A 8 0.84 5.70 -2.06
CA VAL A 8 0.27 4.73 -3.01
C VAL A 8 -0.48 5.51 -4.08
N LYS A 9 -0.08 5.33 -5.34
CA LYS A 9 -0.75 6.00 -6.47
C LYS A 9 -2.10 5.35 -6.71
N LEU A 10 -3.15 6.16 -6.77
CA LEU A 10 -4.46 5.68 -7.20
C LEU A 10 -4.45 5.45 -8.71
N PRO A 11 -5.04 4.34 -9.19
CA PRO A 11 -5.27 4.14 -10.61
C PRO A 11 -6.06 5.30 -11.25
N PRO A 12 -5.83 5.60 -12.53
CA PRO A 12 -6.66 6.54 -13.27
C PRO A 12 -8.13 6.12 -13.21
N GLY A 13 -9.01 7.07 -12.90
CA GLY A 13 -10.45 6.84 -12.85
C GLY A 13 -11.00 6.46 -11.47
N VAL A 14 -10.15 6.21 -10.46
CA VAL A 14 -10.61 6.17 -9.07
C VAL A 14 -11.09 7.57 -8.68
N ARG A 15 -12.34 7.64 -8.21
CA ARG A 15 -12.97 8.84 -7.67
C ARG A 15 -13.68 8.47 -6.39
N GLU A 16 -13.86 9.44 -5.50
CA GLU A 16 -14.69 9.24 -4.32
C GLU A 16 -16.14 8.98 -4.74
N PRO A 17 -16.86 8.10 -4.02
CA PRO A 17 -16.39 7.32 -2.86
C PRO A 17 -15.54 6.10 -3.26
N PHE A 18 -14.54 5.78 -2.45
CA PHE A 18 -13.76 4.55 -2.53
C PHE A 18 -13.37 4.07 -1.13
N GLU A 19 -13.00 2.80 -1.01
CA GLU A 19 -12.57 2.18 0.23
C GLU A 19 -11.13 1.67 0.09
N VAL A 20 -10.34 1.83 1.14
CA VAL A 20 -8.94 1.40 1.18
C VAL A 20 -8.80 0.27 2.20
N TYR A 21 -8.04 -0.76 1.83
CA TYR A 21 -7.74 -1.88 2.70
C TYR A 21 -6.23 -2.14 2.72
N ILE A 22 -5.71 -2.43 3.91
CA ILE A 22 -4.35 -2.94 4.10
C ILE A 22 -4.47 -4.35 4.67
N ASN A 23 -3.93 -5.35 3.96
CA ASN A 23 -4.01 -6.76 4.37
C ASN A 23 -5.45 -7.21 4.70
N GLY A 24 -6.45 -6.67 3.97
CA GLY A 24 -7.87 -6.94 4.20
C GLY A 24 -8.54 -6.11 5.31
N VAL A 25 -7.79 -5.27 6.05
CA VAL A 25 -8.32 -4.40 7.10
C VAL A 25 -8.67 -3.03 6.52
N ARG A 26 -9.92 -2.59 6.69
CA ARG A 26 -10.41 -1.28 6.21
C ARG A 26 -9.63 -0.14 6.87
N GLN A 27 -9.24 0.84 6.08
CA GLN A 27 -8.56 2.04 6.52
C GLN A 27 -9.49 3.24 6.39
N GLU A 28 -9.41 4.16 7.34
CA GLU A 28 -10.27 5.34 7.43
C GLU A 28 -9.56 6.60 6.93
N LEU A 29 -10.27 7.40 6.11
CA LEU A 29 -9.78 8.67 5.60
C LEU A 29 -9.65 9.69 6.75
N GLY A 30 -8.51 10.35 6.83
CA GLY A 30 -8.15 11.32 7.86
C GLY A 30 -7.35 10.71 9.01
N SER A 31 -7.78 9.56 9.55
CA SER A 31 -7.06 8.89 10.64
C SER A 31 -5.89 8.06 10.14
N ASP A 32 -6.12 7.20 9.14
CA ASP A 32 -5.11 6.23 8.69
C ASP A 32 -4.35 6.74 7.46
N PHE A 33 -5.04 7.46 6.58
CA PHE A 33 -4.46 8.04 5.38
C PHE A 33 -5.15 9.35 4.97
N ARG A 34 -4.50 10.09 4.08
CA ARG A 34 -5.11 11.26 3.39
C ARG A 34 -4.96 11.13 1.88
N VAL A 35 -5.83 11.77 1.12
CA VAL A 35 -5.69 11.86 -0.34
C VAL A 35 -4.93 13.13 -0.70
N SER A 36 -3.96 13.02 -1.61
CA SER A 36 -3.21 14.18 -2.10
C SER A 36 -2.68 13.91 -3.50
N ARG A 37 -3.09 14.74 -4.47
CA ARG A 37 -2.63 14.69 -5.86
C ARG A 37 -2.81 13.30 -6.52
N GLY A 38 -3.92 12.63 -6.24
CA GLY A 38 -4.21 11.28 -6.76
C GLY A 38 -3.42 10.16 -6.06
N GLU A 39 -2.85 10.43 -4.89
CA GLU A 39 -2.15 9.44 -4.07
C GLU A 39 -2.81 9.31 -2.70
N LEU A 40 -2.82 8.10 -2.17
CA LEU A 40 -3.04 7.83 -0.76
C LEU A 40 -1.73 8.08 -0.02
N VAL A 41 -1.78 8.85 1.05
CA VAL A 41 -0.61 9.21 1.86
C VAL A 41 -0.80 8.70 3.28
N PHE A 42 0.08 7.81 3.69
CA PHE A 42 0.10 7.17 5.00
C PHE A 42 1.25 7.73 5.84
N ARG A 43 1.00 7.87 7.14
CA ARG A 43 2.02 8.32 8.12
C ARG A 43 2.66 7.16 8.88
N HIS A 44 2.08 5.97 8.79
CA HIS A 44 2.66 4.75 9.32
C HIS A 44 3.47 4.04 8.24
N GLU A 45 4.45 3.26 8.66
CA GLU A 45 5.31 2.52 7.74
C GLU A 45 4.51 1.45 6.98
N LEU A 46 4.67 1.44 5.65
CA LEU A 46 4.18 0.39 4.76
C LEU A 46 5.36 -0.38 4.18
N VAL A 47 5.33 -1.70 4.32
CA VAL A 47 6.43 -2.58 3.90
C VAL A 47 5.96 -3.49 2.77
N GLN A 48 6.41 -3.30 1.54
CA GLN A 48 6.11 -4.20 0.43
C GLN A 48 7.40 -4.90 -0.03
N GLN A 49 7.59 -6.16 0.37
CA GLN A 49 8.76 -6.94 0.01
C GLN A 49 8.44 -7.90 -1.12
N LYS A 50 9.19 -7.81 -2.22
CA LYS A 50 9.24 -8.89 -3.20
C LYS A 50 10.05 -10.03 -2.58
N LEU A 51 9.41 -11.16 -2.30
CA LEU A 51 10.12 -12.38 -1.94
C LEU A 51 11.08 -12.72 -3.10
N SER A 52 12.38 -12.64 -2.85
CA SER A 52 13.36 -13.16 -3.79
C SER A 52 13.17 -14.67 -3.91
N PRO A 53 13.23 -15.27 -5.11
CA PRO A 53 13.21 -16.73 -5.29
C PRO A 53 14.25 -17.44 -4.41
N TRP A 54 15.37 -16.77 -4.12
CA TRP A 54 16.40 -17.27 -3.20
C TRP A 54 15.91 -17.35 -1.74
N ALA A 55 15.07 -16.43 -1.29
CA ALA A 55 14.51 -16.44 0.06
C ALA A 55 13.63 -17.69 0.30
N TRP A 56 12.94 -18.17 -0.74
CA TRP A 56 12.22 -19.45 -0.67
C TRP A 56 13.18 -20.65 -0.60
N PHE A 57 14.29 -20.62 -1.34
CA PHE A 57 15.31 -21.69 -1.32
C PHE A 57 15.95 -21.86 0.07
N VAL A 58 16.23 -20.77 0.80
CA VAL A 58 16.69 -20.84 2.21
C VAL A 58 15.58 -21.18 3.20
N GLY A 59 14.34 -20.73 2.95
CA GLY A 59 13.20 -21.01 3.82
C GLY A 59 12.85 -22.50 3.94
N PHE A 60 13.17 -23.30 2.94
CA PHE A 60 13.06 -24.77 2.98
C PHE A 60 13.92 -25.41 4.09
N TRP A 61 14.99 -24.73 4.54
CA TRP A 61 15.92 -25.22 5.58
C TRP A 61 15.50 -24.85 7.02
N GLY A 62 14.23 -24.50 7.25
CA GLY A 62 13.66 -24.36 8.59
C GLY A 62 13.90 -23.02 9.30
N ILE A 63 14.57 -22.06 8.66
CA ILE A 63 14.71 -20.69 9.19
C ILE A 63 13.59 -19.85 8.58
N GLY A 64 12.43 -19.83 9.25
CA GLY A 64 11.27 -19.06 8.82
C GLY A 64 11.58 -17.55 8.81
N THR A 65 11.70 -16.95 7.63
CA THR A 65 11.74 -15.49 7.52
C THR A 65 10.31 -14.98 7.34
N TYR A 66 9.58 -14.84 8.45
CA TYR A 66 8.32 -14.09 8.42
C TYR A 66 8.65 -12.62 8.17
N LYS A 67 8.62 -12.24 6.90
CA LYS A 67 8.84 -10.87 6.46
C LYS A 67 7.49 -10.19 6.31
N ARG A 68 7.29 -9.08 7.02
CA ARG A 68 6.11 -8.22 6.87
C ARG A 68 6.01 -7.79 5.39
N ASN A 69 4.84 -8.00 4.80
CA ASN A 69 4.51 -7.63 3.43
C ASN A 69 3.07 -7.12 3.36
N ASP A 70 2.91 -5.80 3.35
CA ASP A 70 1.64 -5.10 3.28
C ASP A 70 1.10 -5.09 1.85
N VAL A 71 -0.16 -5.48 1.72
CA VAL A 71 -0.93 -5.49 0.47
C VAL A 71 -1.99 -4.40 0.56
N ILE A 72 -1.99 -3.49 -0.40
CA ILE A 72 -2.88 -2.33 -0.43
C ILE A 72 -3.90 -2.52 -1.55
N ASP A 73 -5.17 -2.53 -1.16
CA ASP A 73 -6.30 -2.71 -2.07
C ASP A 73 -7.21 -1.49 -2.03
N VAL A 74 -7.74 -1.09 -3.18
CA VAL A 74 -8.71 0.01 -3.30
C VAL A 74 -9.95 -0.48 -4.03
N ARG A 75 -11.09 -0.40 -3.36
CA ARG A 75 -12.41 -0.67 -3.93
C ARG A 75 -13.08 0.64 -4.32
N TYR A 76 -13.61 0.71 -5.53
CA TYR A 76 -14.22 1.93 -6.06
C TYR A 76 -15.27 1.56 -7.10
N GLU A 77 -16.07 2.54 -7.55
CA GLU A 77 -17.05 2.31 -8.61
C GLU A 77 -16.70 3.08 -9.89
N VAL A 78 -16.94 2.44 -11.02
CA VAL A 78 -16.90 3.10 -12.35
C VAL A 78 -18.23 2.84 -13.04
N ARG A 79 -19.01 3.90 -13.27
CA ARG A 79 -20.34 3.81 -13.89
C ARG A 79 -21.26 2.78 -13.19
N GLY A 80 -21.23 2.79 -11.85
CA GLY A 80 -22.02 1.87 -11.02
C GLY A 80 -21.54 0.42 -11.02
N GLN A 81 -20.35 0.14 -11.58
CA GLN A 81 -19.74 -1.18 -11.52
C GLN A 81 -18.65 -1.20 -10.44
N PRO A 82 -18.68 -2.16 -9.50
CA PRO A 82 -17.66 -2.29 -8.46
C PRO A 82 -16.35 -2.76 -9.07
N MET A 83 -15.28 -2.03 -8.81
CA MET A 83 -13.91 -2.30 -9.24
C MET A 83 -13.01 -2.54 -8.03
N LEU A 84 -11.94 -3.30 -8.23
CA LEU A 84 -10.90 -3.55 -7.24
C LEU A 84 -9.54 -3.33 -7.88
N ALA A 85 -8.78 -2.38 -7.35
CA ALA A 85 -7.36 -2.26 -7.63
C ALA A 85 -6.57 -3.00 -6.55
N HIS A 86 -5.99 -4.14 -6.91
CA HIS A 86 -5.34 -5.04 -5.96
C HIS A 86 -3.82 -4.81 -5.91
N ALA A 87 -3.23 -4.97 -4.72
CA ALA A 87 -1.78 -4.97 -4.47
C ALA A 87 -1.05 -3.75 -5.07
N LEU A 88 -1.60 -2.56 -4.83
CA LEU A 88 -1.03 -1.31 -5.32
C LEU A 88 0.41 -1.11 -4.79
N PRO A 89 1.32 -0.58 -5.63
CA PRO A 89 2.71 -0.40 -5.25
C PRO A 89 2.87 0.71 -4.21
N VAL A 90 3.66 0.42 -3.17
CA VAL A 90 4.04 1.39 -2.14
C VAL A 90 5.30 2.12 -2.56
N GLN A 91 5.25 3.46 -2.54
CA GLN A 91 6.42 4.32 -2.64
C GLN A 91 6.87 4.68 -1.21
N PRO A 92 8.11 4.35 -0.81
CA PRO A 92 8.64 4.76 0.48
C PRO A 92 8.85 6.28 0.53
N PRO A 93 9.03 6.86 1.72
CA PRO A 93 9.39 8.28 1.87
C PRO A 93 10.61 8.60 0.99
N SER A 94 10.52 9.66 0.19
CA SER A 94 11.70 10.15 -0.50
C SER A 94 12.65 10.72 0.55
N GLU A 95 13.83 10.11 0.69
CA GLU A 95 14.96 10.82 1.27
C GLU A 95 15.19 12.06 0.39
N ARG A 96 14.99 13.26 0.95
CA ARG A 96 15.53 14.45 0.30
C ARG A 96 17.06 14.30 0.39
N PRO A 97 17.82 14.23 -0.72
CA PRO A 97 19.25 14.44 -0.62
C PRO A 97 19.45 15.85 -0.04
N GLY A 98 20.22 15.90 1.05
CA GLY A 98 20.63 17.15 1.68
C GLY A 98 21.53 17.98 0.78
#